data_AF-A0A8X6HD09-F1
#
_entry.id   AF-A0A8X6HD09-F1
#
_cell.length_a   1.000
_cell.length_b   1.000
_cell.length_c   1.000
_cell.angle_alpha   90.00
_cell.angle_beta   90.00
_cell.angle_gamma   90.00
#
_symmetry.space_group_name_H-M   'P 1'
#
loop_
_entity.id
_entity.type
_entity.pdbx_description
1 polymer ?
#
loop_
_entity_poly.entity_id
_entity_poly.type
_entity_poly.pdbx_seq_one_letter_code
_entity_poly.pdbx_strand_id
1 'polypeptide(L)'
;MAQNPKISLQNDFEEDISNKLLDEGVREKSVLEPSLDISLQYAKSSNNPYLPWHDYFMSLCYLTAARSKDPNTKVGACIVDKDNRVVSMGYNGMPRGINDNDLPWSKTGANSYDTKYPYVCHAEMNAILNERHTTLDDCSLYVSKFPCCECAKLIIQSGIKRVVFSELKPDPWEEQVPTRKMFSLTGVSCRKFIPTIHQLSLNVTDGVGSVSITK
;
A
#
# COMPACT_ATOMS: atom_id res chain seq x y z
N MET A 1 34.39 -7.72 11.84
CA MET A 1 32.98 -8.07 11.60
C MET A 1 32.12 -6.96 12.18
N ALA A 2 31.78 -5.95 11.38
CA ALA A 2 30.91 -4.87 11.82
C ALA A 2 29.46 -5.37 11.76
N GLN A 3 28.79 -5.43 12.91
CA GLN A 3 27.37 -5.75 12.99
C GLN A 3 26.58 -4.59 12.38
N ASN A 4 25.83 -4.86 11.31
CA ASN A 4 24.85 -3.90 10.79
C ASN A 4 23.78 -3.68 11.88
N PRO A 5 23.51 -2.44 12.30
CA PRO A 5 22.46 -2.19 13.27
C PRO A 5 21.10 -2.56 12.66
N LYS A 6 20.33 -3.39 13.36
CA LYS A 6 18.92 -3.66 13.04
C LYS A 6 18.14 -2.35 13.19
N ILE A 7 17.91 -1.63 12.11
CA ILE A 7 17.00 -0.48 12.06
C ILE A 7 15.59 -1.08 11.97
N SER A 8 14.87 -1.08 13.09
CA SER A 8 13.45 -1.43 13.16
C SER A 8 12.62 -0.26 12.66
N LEU A 9 11.72 -0.48 11.69
CA LEU A 9 10.79 0.53 11.18
C LEU A 9 9.71 0.94 12.21
N GLN A 10 9.68 0.35 13.41
CA GLN A 10 8.72 0.72 14.47
C GLN A 10 8.86 2.19 14.89
N ASN A 11 10.08 2.72 14.91
CA ASN A 11 10.33 4.10 15.36
C ASN A 11 9.73 5.14 14.40
N ASP A 12 9.54 4.81 13.11
CA ASP A 12 8.94 5.72 12.13
C ASP A 12 7.41 5.83 12.26
N PHE A 13 6.77 5.01 13.11
CA PHE A 13 5.31 5.02 13.31
C PHE A 13 4.90 5.46 14.73
N GLU A 14 5.81 5.47 15.71
CA GLU A 14 5.48 5.84 17.10
C GLU A 14 5.26 7.35 17.31
N GLU A 15 5.76 8.22 16.42
CA GLU A 15 5.53 9.68 16.52
C GLU A 15 4.21 10.17 15.91
N ASP A 16 3.47 9.34 15.17
CA ASP A 16 2.27 9.76 14.41
C ASP A 16 0.96 9.72 15.25
N ILE A 17 1.06 9.42 16.56
CA ILE A 17 -0.11 9.23 17.45
C ILE A 17 -0.62 10.54 18.07
N SER A 18 0.07 11.67 17.90
CA SER A 18 -0.35 12.96 18.46
C SER A 18 -0.73 13.98 17.40
N ASN A 19 -1.84 13.79 16.68
CA ASN A 19 -2.55 14.93 16.09
C ASN A 19 -4.07 14.76 16.14
N LYS A 20 -4.65 15.49 17.11
CA LYS A 20 -6.08 15.77 17.23
C LYS A 20 -6.62 16.35 15.93
N LEU A 21 -7.55 15.66 15.29
CA LEU A 21 -8.59 16.31 14.51
C LEU A 21 -9.86 15.50 14.69
N LEU A 22 -10.88 16.15 15.24
CA LEU A 22 -12.26 16.23 14.73
C LEU A 22 -13.15 16.73 15.87
N ASP A 23 -13.13 18.03 16.09
CA ASP A 23 -14.34 18.75 16.47
C ASP A 23 -14.38 20.13 15.79
N GLU A 24 -15.60 20.51 15.39
CA GLU A 24 -16.07 21.81 14.89
C GLU A 24 -15.79 22.23 13.43
N GLY A 25 -16.87 22.72 12.80
CA GLY A 25 -16.93 23.12 11.40
C GLY A 25 -16.60 24.59 11.14
N VAL A 26 -16.42 24.87 9.84
CA VAL A 26 -16.44 26.18 9.15
C VAL A 26 -15.25 27.11 9.39
N ARG A 27 -14.45 27.25 8.32
CA ARG A 27 -13.61 28.41 7.90
C ARG A 27 -12.53 28.89 8.89
N GLU A 28 -11.26 28.68 8.56
CA GLU A 28 -10.37 29.69 7.96
C GLU A 28 -8.96 29.11 7.74
N LYS A 29 -8.21 29.73 6.82
CA LYS A 29 -6.82 29.45 6.50
C LYS A 29 -5.92 29.60 7.74
N SER A 30 -5.12 28.60 8.05
CA SER A 30 -3.78 28.84 8.64
C SER A 30 -2.92 27.56 8.59
N VAL A 31 -1.84 27.67 7.82
CA VAL A 31 -0.52 27.10 8.12
C VAL A 31 -0.45 25.58 8.33
N LEU A 32 -0.34 24.86 7.20
CA LEU A 32 0.41 23.61 7.16
C LEU A 32 1.89 23.94 7.35
N GLU A 33 2.35 24.06 8.59
CA GLU A 33 3.76 23.78 8.88
C GLU A 33 3.86 22.30 9.25
N PRO A 34 4.59 21.49 8.48
CA PRO A 34 4.84 20.12 8.88
C PRO A 34 5.72 20.18 10.13
N SER A 35 5.18 19.76 11.27
CA SER A 35 5.97 19.40 12.42
C SER A 35 7.04 18.42 11.95
N LEU A 36 8.28 18.90 11.99
CA LEU A 36 9.57 18.27 11.73
C LEU A 36 9.55 16.72 11.84
N ASP A 37 9.06 16.05 10.80
CA ASP A 37 8.86 14.61 10.77
C ASP A 37 10.17 13.91 10.38
N ILE A 38 10.57 12.93 11.20
CA ILE A 38 11.86 12.20 11.23
C ILE A 38 12.30 11.66 9.86
N SER A 39 11.34 11.49 8.94
CA SER A 39 11.54 11.25 7.51
C SER A 39 12.64 12.13 6.86
N LEU A 40 12.78 13.39 7.27
CA LEU A 40 13.78 14.32 6.72
C LEU A 40 15.21 14.10 7.24
N GLN A 41 15.42 13.39 8.36
CA GLN A 41 16.77 13.09 8.82
C GLN A 41 17.44 11.97 8.00
N TYR A 42 16.66 11.02 7.46
CA TYR A 42 17.18 9.98 6.56
C TYR A 42 17.51 10.50 5.16
N ALA A 43 16.93 11.62 4.73
CA ALA A 43 17.14 12.22 3.42
C ALA A 43 18.51 12.92 3.25
N LYS A 44 19.31 13.07 4.32
CA LYS A 44 20.59 13.80 4.31
C LYS A 44 21.85 12.94 4.38
N SER A 45 21.79 11.67 3.93
CA SER A 45 22.99 10.88 3.63
C SER A 45 23.06 10.57 2.14
N SER A 46 23.62 11.51 1.40
CA SER A 46 23.66 11.59 -0.06
C SER A 46 24.64 10.60 -0.73
N ASN A 47 24.86 9.40 -0.18
CA ASN A 47 25.73 8.39 -0.81
C ASN A 47 25.39 6.92 -0.52
N ASN A 48 24.22 6.61 0.07
CA ASN A 48 23.82 5.22 0.28
C ASN A 48 23.41 4.55 -1.06
N PRO A 49 24.10 3.49 -1.55
CA PRO A 49 23.76 2.83 -2.82
C PRO A 49 22.54 1.90 -2.72
N TYR A 50 21.98 1.68 -1.53
CA TYR A 50 20.90 0.73 -1.31
C TYR A 50 19.51 1.36 -1.51
N LEU A 51 18.56 0.53 -1.95
CA LEU A 51 17.14 0.88 -2.04
C LEU A 51 16.52 0.97 -0.63
N PRO A 52 15.95 2.11 -0.22
CA PRO A 52 15.31 2.23 1.08
C PRO A 52 14.09 1.31 1.23
N TRP A 53 13.78 0.88 2.45
CA TRP A 53 12.74 -0.12 2.71
C TRP A 53 11.35 0.27 2.19
N HIS A 54 10.90 1.50 2.46
CA HIS A 54 9.59 1.95 1.99
C HIS A 54 9.53 2.00 0.45
N ASP A 55 10.57 2.51 -0.21
CA ASP A 55 10.67 2.50 -1.68
C ASP A 55 10.72 1.07 -2.22
N TYR A 56 11.42 0.15 -1.56
CA TYR A 56 11.43 -1.27 -1.91
C TYR A 56 10.04 -1.91 -1.84
N PHE A 57 9.35 -1.78 -0.71
CA PHE A 57 8.03 -2.41 -0.53
C PHE A 57 6.97 -1.81 -1.46
N MET A 58 7.00 -0.48 -1.67
CA MET A 58 6.09 0.14 -2.62
C MET A 58 6.44 -0.26 -4.07
N SER A 59 7.73 -0.38 -4.41
CA SER A 59 8.15 -0.89 -5.72
C SER A 59 7.69 -2.33 -5.96
N LEU A 60 7.73 -3.19 -4.93
CA LEU A 60 7.15 -4.53 -4.99
C LEU A 60 5.64 -4.51 -5.25
N CYS A 61 4.90 -3.55 -4.68
CA CYS A 61 3.47 -3.38 -4.98
C CYS A 61 3.25 -3.10 -6.46
N TYR A 62 3.99 -2.16 -7.04
CA TYR A 62 3.87 -1.83 -8.47
C TYR A 62 4.32 -2.98 -9.38
N LEU A 63 5.41 -3.69 -9.03
CA LEU A 63 5.84 -4.89 -9.77
C LEU A 63 4.80 -6.01 -9.69
N THR A 64 4.19 -6.22 -8.52
CA THR A 64 3.13 -7.20 -8.34
C THR A 64 1.87 -6.81 -9.12
N ALA A 65 1.53 -5.52 -9.17
CA ALA A 65 0.42 -5.00 -9.97
C ALA A 65 0.57 -5.32 -11.46
N ALA A 66 1.80 -5.42 -11.98
CA ALA A 66 2.05 -5.79 -13.38
C ALA A 66 1.53 -7.19 -13.76
N ARG A 67 1.23 -8.06 -12.78
CA ARG A 67 0.57 -9.36 -13.00
C ARG A 67 -0.95 -9.26 -13.21
N SER A 68 -1.58 -8.15 -12.85
CA SER A 68 -3.02 -7.97 -13.04
C SER A 68 -3.37 -7.98 -14.53
N LYS A 69 -4.42 -8.73 -14.90
CA LYS A 69 -4.98 -8.74 -16.26
C LYS A 69 -6.02 -7.66 -16.50
N ASP A 70 -6.37 -6.87 -15.48
CA ASP A 70 -7.27 -5.73 -15.66
C ASP A 70 -6.66 -4.73 -16.65
N PRO A 71 -7.35 -4.41 -17.77
CA PRO A 71 -6.83 -3.51 -18.79
C PRO A 71 -6.87 -2.04 -18.34
N ASN A 72 -7.64 -1.72 -17.30
CA ASN A 72 -7.91 -0.35 -16.88
C ASN A 72 -7.18 0.07 -15.62
N THR A 73 -7.04 -0.84 -14.65
CA THR A 73 -6.55 -0.48 -13.31
C THR A 73 -5.80 -1.65 -12.72
N LYS A 74 -4.48 -1.49 -12.56
CA LYS A 74 -3.60 -2.49 -12.00
C LYS A 74 -3.18 -2.04 -10.60
N VAL A 75 -3.59 -2.81 -9.59
CA VAL A 75 -3.30 -2.55 -8.18
C VAL A 75 -2.49 -3.71 -7.64
N GLY A 76 -1.49 -3.40 -6.82
CA GLY A 76 -0.70 -4.39 -6.10
C GLY A 76 -0.59 -4.03 -4.63
N ALA A 77 -0.43 -5.07 -3.82
CA ALA A 77 -0.35 -5.00 -2.38
C ALA A 77 0.76 -5.92 -1.87
N CYS A 78 1.46 -5.50 -0.82
CA CYS A 78 2.54 -6.21 -0.17
C CYS A 78 2.37 -6.10 1.35
N ILE A 79 2.29 -7.24 2.04
CA ILE A 79 2.20 -7.30 3.49
C ILE A 79 3.57 -7.65 4.05
N VAL A 80 4.01 -6.87 5.04
CA VAL A 80 5.34 -6.94 5.62
C VAL A 80 5.23 -7.07 7.14
N ASP A 81 6.01 -7.97 7.72
CA ASP A 81 6.08 -8.13 9.18
C ASP A 81 6.97 -7.08 9.86
N LYS A 82 7.05 -7.14 11.20
CA LYS A 82 7.89 -6.25 12.02
C LYS A 82 9.40 -6.40 11.79
N ASP A 83 9.82 -7.50 11.18
CA ASP A 83 11.21 -7.81 10.88
C ASP A 83 11.57 -7.47 9.42
N ASN A 84 10.72 -6.68 8.75
CA ASN A 84 10.85 -6.21 7.36
C ASN A 84 10.84 -7.36 6.33
N ARG A 85 10.19 -8.48 6.66
CA ARG A 85 10.04 -9.61 5.74
C ARG A 85 8.71 -9.49 4.99
N VAL A 86 8.77 -9.70 3.68
CA VAL A 86 7.55 -9.84 2.87
C VAL A 86 6.87 -11.14 3.27
N VAL A 87 5.67 -11.01 3.84
CA VAL A 87 4.83 -12.12 4.28
C VAL A 87 4.00 -12.61 3.11
N SER A 88 3.26 -11.69 2.47
CA SER A 88 2.37 -12.01 1.37
C SER A 88 2.25 -10.85 0.40
N MET A 89 1.84 -11.16 -0.83
CA MET A 89 1.61 -10.18 -1.89
C MET A 89 0.32 -10.50 -2.63
N GLY A 90 -0.30 -9.49 -3.23
CA GLY A 90 -1.52 -9.64 -4.00
C GLY A 90 -1.63 -8.60 -5.11
N TYR A 91 -2.35 -8.96 -6.18
CA TYR A 91 -2.77 -8.04 -7.24
C TYR A 91 -4.26 -8.24 -7.52
N ASN A 92 -4.92 -7.25 -8.13
CA ASN A 92 -6.33 -7.39 -8.47
C ASN A 92 -6.54 -8.33 -9.67
N GLY A 93 -7.50 -9.25 -9.55
CA GLY A 93 -7.72 -10.32 -10.52
C GLY A 93 -9.07 -11.01 -10.30
N MET A 94 -9.47 -11.90 -11.22
CA MET A 94 -10.63 -12.76 -11.01
C MET A 94 -10.35 -13.80 -9.90
N PRO A 95 -11.39 -14.40 -9.30
CA PRO A 95 -11.22 -15.43 -8.28
C PRO A 95 -10.40 -16.63 -8.79
N ARG A 96 -9.68 -17.29 -7.89
CA ARG A 96 -8.84 -18.45 -8.24
C ARG A 96 -9.67 -19.54 -8.91
N GLY A 97 -9.15 -20.07 -10.02
CA GLY A 97 -9.79 -21.15 -10.78
C GLY A 97 -10.74 -20.68 -11.89
N ILE A 98 -11.00 -19.38 -12.00
CA ILE A 98 -11.77 -18.80 -13.11
C ILE A 98 -10.80 -18.26 -14.16
N ASN A 99 -11.05 -18.55 -15.44
CA ASN A 99 -10.27 -17.94 -16.51
C ASN A 99 -10.66 -16.46 -16.64
N ASP A 100 -9.67 -15.58 -16.75
CA ASP A 100 -9.92 -14.13 -16.89
C ASP A 100 -10.70 -13.77 -18.17
N ASN A 101 -10.81 -14.69 -19.13
CA ASN A 101 -11.62 -14.52 -20.34
C ASN A 101 -13.10 -14.91 -20.16
N ASP A 102 -13.43 -15.62 -19.08
CA ASP A 102 -14.80 -16.10 -18.82
C ASP A 102 -15.66 -15.03 -18.13
N LEU A 103 -15.04 -13.97 -17.60
CA LEU A 103 -15.71 -12.90 -16.86
C LEU A 103 -15.42 -11.53 -17.47
N PRO A 104 -16.36 -10.58 -17.36
CA PRO A 104 -16.21 -9.26 -17.97
C PRO A 104 -15.15 -8.41 -17.25
N TRP A 105 -14.29 -7.76 -18.03
CA TRP A 105 -13.39 -6.69 -17.55
C TRP A 105 -13.97 -5.28 -17.71
N SER A 106 -15.15 -5.18 -18.35
CA SER A 106 -15.79 -3.90 -18.61
C SER A 106 -16.22 -3.20 -17.32
N LYS A 107 -16.13 -1.86 -17.32
CA LYS A 107 -16.66 -1.01 -16.23
C LYS A 107 -18.14 -0.68 -16.42
N THR A 108 -18.68 -0.91 -17.61
CA THR A 108 -20.05 -0.59 -17.99
C THR A 108 -20.69 -1.81 -18.65
N GLY A 109 -22.00 -1.97 -18.44
CA GLY A 109 -22.77 -3.09 -18.94
C GLY A 109 -24.26 -2.80 -18.80
N ALA A 110 -25.10 -3.60 -19.46
CA ALA A 110 -26.55 -3.48 -19.32
C ALA A 110 -27.00 -3.74 -17.88
N ASN A 111 -26.35 -4.70 -17.22
CA ASN A 111 -26.59 -5.04 -15.81
C ASN A 111 -25.29 -4.96 -15.01
N SER A 112 -25.41 -4.95 -13.67
CA SER A 112 -24.25 -4.93 -12.77
C SER A 112 -23.33 -6.16 -12.95
N TYR A 113 -23.92 -7.33 -13.21
CA TYR A 113 -23.20 -8.58 -13.46
C TYR A 113 -22.54 -8.67 -14.85
N ASP A 114 -22.78 -7.70 -15.72
CA ASP A 114 -22.06 -7.55 -17.00
C ASP A 114 -20.79 -6.70 -16.84
N THR A 115 -20.49 -6.25 -15.62
CA THR A 115 -19.30 -5.47 -15.28
C THR A 115 -18.32 -6.29 -14.44
N LYS A 116 -17.07 -5.84 -14.33
CA LYS A 116 -16.05 -6.50 -13.51
C LYS A 116 -16.32 -6.44 -12.00
N TYR A 117 -17.09 -5.45 -11.53
CA TYR A 117 -17.16 -5.09 -10.11
C TYR A 117 -17.65 -6.21 -9.18
N PRO A 118 -18.62 -7.06 -9.55
CA PRO A 118 -19.05 -8.16 -8.70
C PRO A 118 -18.02 -9.29 -8.57
N TYR A 119 -17.07 -9.37 -9.50
CA TYR A 119 -16.18 -10.52 -9.63
C TYR A 119 -14.75 -10.25 -9.23
N VAL A 120 -14.26 -9.02 -9.47
CA VAL A 120 -12.84 -8.70 -9.26
C VAL A 120 -12.49 -8.75 -7.77
N CYS A 121 -11.51 -9.58 -7.42
CA CYS A 121 -10.88 -9.55 -6.12
C CYS A 121 -9.82 -8.45 -6.10
N HIS A 122 -9.88 -7.58 -5.10
CA HIS A 122 -8.91 -6.49 -4.92
C HIS A 122 -7.53 -7.01 -4.48
N ALA A 123 -6.50 -6.19 -4.67
CA ALA A 123 -5.12 -6.57 -4.37
C ALA A 123 -4.92 -6.85 -2.88
N GLU A 124 -5.51 -6.04 -2.01
CA GLU A 124 -5.47 -6.15 -0.55
C GLU A 124 -6.14 -7.45 -0.08
N MET A 125 -7.33 -7.74 -0.62
CA MET A 125 -8.05 -8.99 -0.37
C MET A 125 -7.20 -10.19 -0.78
N ASN A 126 -6.61 -10.16 -1.97
CA ASN A 126 -5.75 -11.24 -2.44
C ASN A 126 -4.48 -11.37 -1.62
N ALA A 127 -3.84 -10.27 -1.18
CA ALA A 127 -2.67 -10.34 -0.32
C ALA A 127 -2.99 -11.00 1.03
N ILE A 128 -4.12 -10.66 1.65
CA ILE A 128 -4.56 -11.28 2.91
C ILE A 128 -4.87 -12.77 2.69
N LEU A 129 -5.62 -13.12 1.64
CA LEU A 129 -6.04 -14.51 1.36
C LEU A 129 -4.94 -15.39 0.74
N ASN A 130 -3.83 -14.80 0.29
CA ASN A 130 -2.65 -15.52 -0.18
C ASN A 130 -1.79 -16.00 0.99
N GLU A 131 -1.85 -15.33 2.15
CA GLU A 131 -1.15 -15.79 3.34
C GLU A 131 -1.80 -17.06 3.91
N ARG A 132 -1.00 -18.04 4.31
CA ARG A 132 -1.47 -19.37 4.76
C ARG A 132 -0.78 -19.89 6.00
N HIS A 133 0.35 -19.32 6.39
CA HIS A 133 1.30 -19.94 7.29
C HIS A 133 1.61 -19.10 8.52
N THR A 134 1.35 -17.79 8.48
CA THR A 134 1.54 -16.89 9.62
C THR A 134 0.30 -16.05 9.91
N THR A 135 0.27 -15.48 11.12
CA THR A 135 -0.64 -14.38 11.43
C THR A 135 -0.21 -13.10 10.72
N LEU A 136 -1.19 -12.23 10.44
CA LEU A 136 -1.00 -10.88 9.92
C LEU A 136 -1.10 -9.82 11.03
N ASP A 137 -1.20 -10.25 12.29
CA ASP A 137 -1.17 -9.36 13.46
C ASP A 137 0.07 -8.47 13.44
N ASP A 138 -0.13 -7.18 13.69
CA ASP A 138 0.92 -6.16 13.69
C ASP A 138 1.74 -6.10 12.39
N CYS A 139 1.21 -6.59 11.27
CA CYS A 139 1.84 -6.38 9.98
C CYS A 139 1.54 -4.98 9.41
N SER A 140 2.33 -4.60 8.41
CA SER A 140 2.14 -3.39 7.60
C SER A 140 1.75 -3.76 6.18
N LEU A 141 0.66 -3.18 5.68
CA LEU A 141 0.22 -3.31 4.30
C LEU A 141 0.71 -2.12 3.47
N TYR A 142 1.51 -2.39 2.45
CA TYR A 142 1.80 -1.46 1.36
C TYR A 142 0.83 -1.73 0.22
N VAL A 143 0.30 -0.69 -0.40
CA VAL A 143 -0.63 -0.83 -1.52
C VAL A 143 -0.49 0.32 -2.51
N SER A 144 -0.56 0.04 -3.81
CA SER A 144 -0.40 1.08 -4.83
C SER A 144 -1.55 2.09 -4.87
N LYS A 145 -2.71 1.76 -4.28
CA LYS A 145 -3.92 2.59 -4.26
C LYS A 145 -4.62 2.54 -2.90
N PHE A 146 -5.21 3.66 -2.48
CA PHE A 146 -5.94 3.75 -1.21
C PHE A 146 -7.06 2.67 -1.10
N PRO A 147 -7.15 1.92 0.02
CA PRO A 147 -8.11 0.83 0.16
C PRO A 147 -9.58 1.27 0.15
N CYS A 148 -10.42 0.48 -0.51
CA CYS A 148 -11.88 0.64 -0.41
C CYS A 148 -12.41 0.18 0.96
N CYS A 149 -13.67 0.49 1.26
CA CYS A 149 -14.29 0.14 2.54
C CYS A 149 -14.34 -1.38 2.79
N GLU A 150 -14.58 -2.21 1.77
CA GLU A 150 -14.57 -3.67 1.92
C GLU A 150 -13.16 -4.19 2.23
N CYS A 151 -12.12 -3.65 1.59
CA CYS A 151 -10.74 -4.01 1.91
C CYS A 151 -10.34 -3.52 3.30
N ALA A 152 -10.82 -2.35 3.74
CA ALA A 152 -10.58 -1.85 5.08
C ALA A 152 -11.12 -2.79 6.16
N LYS A 153 -12.32 -3.36 5.97
CA LYS A 153 -12.86 -4.40 6.86
C LYS A 153 -11.92 -5.61 6.94
N LEU A 154 -11.43 -6.10 5.80
CA LEU A 154 -10.51 -7.24 5.77
C LEU A 154 -9.18 -6.94 6.48
N ILE A 155 -8.60 -5.76 6.24
CA ILE A 155 -7.35 -5.30 6.85
C ILE A 155 -7.48 -5.28 8.39
N ILE A 156 -8.59 -4.71 8.89
CA ILE A 156 -8.87 -4.65 10.33
C ILE A 156 -9.02 -6.06 10.90
N GLN A 157 -9.86 -6.89 10.26
CA GLN A 157 -10.16 -8.23 10.74
C GLN A 157 -8.96 -9.18 10.67
N SER A 158 -7.98 -8.90 9.80
CA SER A 158 -6.76 -9.69 9.71
C SER A 158 -5.68 -9.29 10.72
N GLY A 159 -5.89 -8.26 11.54
CA GLY A 159 -4.92 -7.82 12.56
C GLY A 159 -3.84 -6.86 12.06
N ILE A 160 -3.89 -6.43 10.79
CA ILE A 160 -2.93 -5.47 10.22
C ILE A 160 -3.11 -4.10 10.91
N LYS A 161 -2.01 -3.48 11.33
CA LYS A 161 -2.05 -2.21 12.09
C LYS A 161 -1.60 -0.99 11.32
N ARG A 162 -0.93 -1.18 10.18
CA ARG A 162 -0.34 -0.09 9.39
C ARG A 162 -0.69 -0.24 7.92
N VAL A 163 -1.11 0.85 7.29
CA VAL A 163 -1.38 0.93 5.85
C VAL A 163 -0.58 2.08 5.24
N VAL A 164 0.21 1.78 4.22
CA VAL A 164 0.98 2.74 3.43
C VAL A 164 0.49 2.68 1.99
N PHE A 165 -0.09 3.76 1.48
CA PHE A 165 -0.69 3.79 0.13
C PHE A 165 -0.02 4.82 -0.78
N SER A 166 0.12 4.52 -2.09
CA SER A 166 0.71 5.47 -3.05
C SER A 166 -0.34 6.44 -3.63
N GLU A 167 -1.33 5.91 -4.33
CA GLU A 167 -2.31 6.73 -5.05
C GLU A 167 -3.56 6.99 -4.20
N LEU A 168 -3.94 8.27 -4.12
CA LEU A 168 -5.24 8.71 -3.63
C LEU A 168 -6.07 9.20 -4.82
N LYS A 169 -7.34 8.81 -4.91
CA LYS A 169 -8.24 9.40 -5.92
C LYS A 169 -8.38 10.92 -5.65
N PRO A 170 -8.31 11.79 -6.67
CA PRO A 170 -8.14 13.24 -6.53
C PRO A 170 -9.34 14.05 -6.00
N ASP A 171 -10.49 13.43 -5.67
CA ASP A 171 -11.67 14.14 -5.13
C ASP A 171 -12.34 13.31 -4.02
N PRO A 172 -13.07 13.93 -3.07
CA PRO A 172 -13.60 13.30 -1.87
C PRO A 172 -14.78 12.43 -2.25
N TRP A 173 -14.50 11.27 -2.83
CA TRP A 173 -15.51 10.23 -2.91
C TRP A 173 -15.88 9.85 -1.49
N GLU A 174 -17.16 9.95 -1.16
CA GLU A 174 -17.76 9.38 0.04
C GLU A 174 -17.27 7.94 0.27
N GLU A 175 -16.87 7.21 -0.77
CA GLU A 175 -16.21 5.89 -0.70
C GLU A 175 -15.01 5.81 0.24
N GLN A 176 -14.24 6.89 0.43
CA GLN A 176 -13.06 6.90 1.31
C GLN A 176 -13.42 7.16 2.77
N VAL A 177 -14.55 7.83 3.03
CA VAL A 177 -14.98 8.23 4.37
C VAL A 177 -15.19 7.01 5.28
N PRO A 178 -15.86 5.93 4.85
CA PRO A 178 -15.98 4.71 5.65
C PRO A 178 -14.62 4.10 6.00
N THR A 179 -13.68 4.01 5.05
CA THR A 179 -12.34 3.47 5.32
C THR A 179 -11.63 4.28 6.39
N ARG A 180 -11.59 5.62 6.24
CA ARG A 180 -10.95 6.52 7.22
C ARG A 180 -11.59 6.42 8.60
N LYS A 181 -12.93 6.38 8.64
CA LYS A 181 -13.69 6.23 9.88
C LYS A 181 -13.38 4.90 10.57
N MET A 182 -13.37 3.79 9.83
CA MET A 182 -13.06 2.47 10.38
C MET A 182 -11.61 2.39 10.89
N PHE A 183 -10.64 2.92 10.15
CA PHE A 183 -9.25 2.95 10.60
C PHE A 183 -9.06 3.80 11.85
N SER A 184 -9.69 4.99 11.91
CA SER A 184 -9.68 5.85 13.09
C SER A 184 -10.28 5.16 14.33
N LEU A 185 -11.40 4.45 14.18
CA LEU A 185 -12.06 3.75 15.29
C LEU A 185 -11.29 2.52 15.80
N THR A 186 -10.42 1.94 14.97
CA THR A 186 -9.69 0.69 15.28
C THR A 186 -8.21 0.89 15.55
N GLY A 187 -7.71 2.12 15.39
CA GLY A 187 -6.29 2.45 15.57
C GLY A 187 -5.37 1.92 14.48
N VAL A 188 -5.90 1.56 13.31
CA VAL A 188 -5.08 1.23 12.13
C VAL A 188 -4.49 2.53 11.59
N SER A 189 -3.17 2.69 11.64
CA SER A 189 -2.53 3.87 11.08
C SER A 189 -2.50 3.80 9.56
N CYS A 190 -2.75 4.93 8.90
CA CYS A 190 -2.84 5.00 7.45
C CYS A 190 -2.18 6.27 6.95
N ARG A 191 -1.10 6.13 6.16
CA ARG A 191 -0.35 7.26 5.61
C ARG A 191 -0.06 7.11 4.12
N LYS A 192 0.09 8.24 3.45
CA LYS A 192 0.51 8.28 2.05
C LYS A 192 2.00 7.98 1.97
N PHE A 193 2.38 7.16 1.00
CA PHE A 193 3.77 6.92 0.66
C PHE A 193 4.39 8.18 0.04
N ILE A 194 5.57 8.54 0.53
CA ILE A 194 6.39 9.62 -0.01
C ILE A 194 7.65 8.94 -0.56
N PRO A 195 7.85 8.90 -1.88
CA PRO A 195 9.03 8.29 -2.46
C PRO A 195 10.28 9.08 -2.06
N THR A 196 11.35 8.36 -1.74
CA THR A 196 12.67 8.96 -1.49
C THR A 196 13.61 8.81 -2.69
N ILE A 197 13.18 8.05 -3.69
CA ILE A 197 13.86 7.89 -4.98
C ILE A 197 12.99 8.42 -6.11
N HIS A 198 13.61 8.95 -7.16
CA HIS A 198 12.92 9.36 -8.36
C HIS A 198 12.57 8.19 -9.29
N GLN A 199 13.47 7.20 -9.42
CA GLN A 199 13.30 6.09 -10.36
C GLN A 199 13.99 4.82 -9.88
N LEU A 200 13.31 3.68 -10.08
CA LEU A 200 13.86 2.34 -9.97
C LEU A 200 13.75 1.65 -11.34
N SER A 201 14.86 1.18 -11.90
CA SER A 201 14.84 0.46 -13.18
C SER A 201 15.33 -0.97 -13.01
N LEU A 202 14.54 -1.93 -13.50
CA LEU A 202 14.87 -3.35 -13.53
C LEU A 202 15.26 -3.73 -14.96
N ASN A 203 16.50 -4.15 -15.15
CA ASN A 203 17.00 -4.65 -16.43
C ASN A 203 17.24 -6.16 -16.31
N VAL A 204 16.70 -6.93 -17.25
CA VAL A 204 16.76 -8.40 -17.28
C VAL A 204 17.33 -8.94 -18.59
N THR A 205 18.15 -8.13 -19.28
CA THR A 205 18.74 -8.49 -20.58
C THR A 205 19.71 -9.67 -20.45
N ASP A 206 19.65 -10.61 -21.40
CA ASP A 206 20.54 -11.77 -21.52
C ASP A 206 20.65 -12.65 -20.25
N GLY A 207 19.60 -12.69 -19.43
CA GLY A 207 19.57 -13.48 -18.20
C GLY A 207 20.38 -12.89 -17.04
N VAL A 208 20.94 -11.68 -17.21
CA VAL A 208 21.60 -10.93 -16.13
C VAL A 208 20.65 -9.86 -15.61
N GLY A 209 20.22 -10.01 -14.36
CA GLY A 209 19.41 -9.02 -13.67
C GLY A 209 20.27 -7.89 -13.09
N SER A 210 19.94 -6.64 -13.39
CA SER A 210 20.51 -5.48 -12.70
C SER A 210 19.43 -4.49 -12.29
N VAL A 211 19.70 -3.76 -11.20
CA VAL A 211 18.80 -2.75 -10.65
C VAL A 211 19.57 -1.43 -10.58
N SER A 212 18.99 -0.36 -11.14
CA SER A 212 19.51 1.00 -11.00
C SER A 212 18.51 1.89 -10.25
N ILE A 213 19.05 2.78 -9.41
CA ILE A 213 18.29 3.68 -8.54
C ILE A 213 18.72 5.11 -8.86
N THR A 214 17.76 5.96 -9.19
CA THR A 214 17.94 7.41 -9.33
C THR A 214 17.27 8.09 -8.15
N LYS A 215 18.01 8.91 -7.41
CA LYS A 215 17.50 9.69 -6.28
C LYS A 215 17.11 11.09 -6.71
#